data_AF-A0A670JDE6-F1
#
_entry.id   AF-A0A670JDE6-F1
#
_cell.length_a   1.000
_cell.length_b   1.000
_cell.length_c   1.000
_cell.angle_alpha   90.00
_cell.angle_beta   90.00
_cell.angle_gamma   90.00
#
_symmetry.space_group_name_H-M   'P 1'
#
loop_
_entity.id
_entity.type
_entity.pdbx_description
1 polymer ?
#
loop_
_entity_poly.entity_id
_entity_poly.type
_entity_poly.pdbx_seq_one_letter_code
_entity_poly.pdbx_strand_id
1 'polypeptide(L)'
;MNVLPKMLFLFQTLQIVDRVECFGKWQKDISKFVWQGKKPRIKFKILTDSKERGGFALPDLRLYYEAAAFCWMKDWLLLENTDVLDLEGFDNAFGWHAYLWYDKVKAHKMFKNHIVRKAIFMVWTKYKDLLENKTPRWLSPAEAKAWKKPNMEVGWPKYGEILEKVGENWRLQSYEKLKNKVQNWFHYAQIQEVFKLDKKVGFQVEKSKLETELLEPKTKVLSRMYNLLLKWNTQDETVKSAMIKWAQDIGYNIMFEDWERLWTTGMKFTARNALKENIMKMIYRWYMTPVKLAKIYHLSDNKCWKCKEAEGTFFHLWWTCPKVKVFWEMIHNELKKVLKYTFPKKPEAFLLGIDGQKVLKNDRTFYMYATTAARILIAKYWKTQDLPTLEEWQTQLMDYMQLAEMTGRIRDLGEETIEEDWRKFKDYLQKYFKLYEC
;
A
#
# COMPACT_ATOMS: atom_id res chain seq x y z
N MET A 1 11.24 -12.43 7.01
CA MET A 1 12.33 -11.80 6.23
C MET A 1 13.18 -10.98 7.20
N ASN A 2 14.38 -11.46 7.56
CA ASN A 2 15.21 -10.83 8.62
C ASN A 2 15.95 -9.57 8.16
N VAL A 3 15.85 -9.21 6.87
CA VAL A 3 16.59 -8.09 6.27
C VAL A 3 15.97 -6.74 6.65
N LEU A 4 14.63 -6.63 6.63
CA LEU A 4 13.96 -5.36 6.87
C LEU A 4 14.24 -4.80 8.28
N PRO A 5 14.13 -5.57 9.39
CA PRO A 5 14.46 -5.04 10.72
C PRO A 5 15.90 -4.55 10.84
N LYS A 6 16.87 -5.27 10.22
CA LYS A 6 18.28 -4.87 10.20
C LYS A 6 18.51 -3.56 9.45
N MET A 7 17.87 -3.41 8.29
CA MET A 7 17.93 -2.16 7.51
C MET A 7 17.23 -1.01 8.24
N LEU A 8 16.10 -1.27 8.89
CA LEU A 8 15.39 -0.26 9.68
C LEU A 8 16.23 0.25 10.85
N PHE A 9 16.90 -0.64 11.57
CA PHE A 9 17.85 -0.25 12.62
C PHE A 9 18.93 0.67 12.05
N LEU A 10 19.52 0.32 10.91
CA LEU A 10 20.52 1.16 10.24
C LEU A 10 19.94 2.54 9.86
N PHE A 11 18.75 2.58 9.26
CA PHE A 11 18.14 3.85 8.85
C PHE A 11 17.76 4.73 10.04
N GLN A 12 17.33 4.13 11.15
CA GLN A 12 16.99 4.88 12.37
C GLN A 12 18.23 5.38 13.11
N THR A 13 19.37 4.68 13.02
CA THR A 13 20.60 5.06 13.72
C THR A 13 21.52 5.94 12.90
N LEU A 14 21.52 5.79 11.57
CA LEU A 14 22.46 6.47 10.68
C LEU A 14 21.73 7.08 9.47
N GLN A 15 21.48 8.38 9.56
CA GLN A 15 20.97 9.20 8.47
C GLN A 15 22.11 9.70 7.56
N ILE A 16 22.92 8.76 7.04
CA ILE A 16 24.16 9.05 6.29
C ILE A 16 24.04 8.69 4.81
N VAL A 17 22.94 8.07 4.38
CA VAL A 17 22.79 7.55 3.02
C VAL A 17 22.51 8.68 2.02
N ASP A 18 23.53 9.46 1.69
CA ASP A 18 23.53 10.47 0.62
C ASP A 18 23.51 9.81 -0.78
N ARG A 19 23.90 8.52 -0.87
CA ARG A 19 23.99 7.80 -2.16
C ARG A 19 22.69 7.10 -2.51
N VAL A 20 21.86 7.75 -3.33
CA VAL A 20 20.67 7.18 -3.99
C VAL A 20 20.99 5.86 -4.72
N GLU A 21 22.22 5.69 -5.18
CA GLU A 21 22.72 4.49 -5.87
C GLU A 21 22.60 3.20 -5.05
N CYS A 22 22.78 3.27 -3.73
CA CYS A 22 22.70 2.10 -2.86
C CYS A 22 21.30 1.48 -2.87
N PHE A 23 20.26 2.31 -2.82
CA PHE A 23 18.87 1.84 -2.89
C PHE A 23 18.57 1.13 -4.20
N GLY A 24 19.11 1.62 -5.32
CA GLY A 24 18.97 0.96 -6.62
C GLY A 24 19.60 -0.42 -6.66
N LYS A 25 20.77 -0.62 -6.02
CA LYS A 25 21.41 -1.93 -5.91
C LYS A 25 20.60 -2.89 -5.04
N TRP A 26 20.22 -2.45 -3.83
CA TRP A 26 19.40 -3.28 -2.92
C TRP A 26 18.05 -3.65 -3.53
N GLN A 27 17.40 -2.73 -4.23
CA GLN A 27 16.15 -3.01 -4.93
C GLN A 27 16.34 -4.06 -6.04
N LYS A 28 17.45 -4.01 -6.79
CA LYS A 28 17.79 -5.04 -7.79
C LYS A 28 18.01 -6.40 -7.14
N ASP A 29 18.71 -6.47 -6.01
CA ASP A 29 18.97 -7.72 -5.29
C ASP A 29 17.69 -8.32 -4.71
N ILE A 30 16.83 -7.50 -4.09
CA ILE A 30 15.50 -7.91 -3.61
C ILE A 30 14.67 -8.43 -4.78
N SER A 31 14.65 -7.72 -5.91
CA SER A 31 13.94 -8.15 -7.11
C SER A 31 14.48 -9.49 -7.64
N LYS A 32 15.80 -9.64 -7.73
CA LYS A 32 16.44 -10.90 -8.15
C LYS A 32 16.07 -12.05 -7.24
N PHE A 33 16.02 -11.83 -5.92
CA PHE A 33 15.58 -12.82 -4.94
C PHE A 33 14.10 -13.19 -5.11
N VAL A 34 13.20 -12.19 -5.13
CA VAL A 34 11.75 -12.39 -5.28
C VAL A 34 11.41 -13.15 -6.56
N TRP A 35 12.12 -12.86 -7.65
CA TRP A 35 11.88 -13.49 -8.95
C TRP A 35 12.78 -14.69 -9.26
N GLN A 36 13.60 -15.15 -8.30
CA GLN A 36 14.55 -16.26 -8.48
C GLN A 36 15.43 -16.10 -9.74
N GLY A 37 15.92 -14.89 -9.98
CA GLY A 37 16.71 -14.54 -11.16
C GLY A 37 15.92 -14.39 -12.47
N LYS A 38 14.61 -14.65 -12.49
CA LYS A 38 13.75 -14.47 -13.67
C LYS A 38 13.35 -13.01 -13.85
N LYS A 39 12.92 -12.66 -15.06
CA LYS A 39 12.42 -11.31 -15.37
C LYS A 39 11.15 -11.00 -14.53
N PRO A 40 11.09 -9.85 -13.85
CA PRO A 40 9.90 -9.42 -13.11
C PRO A 40 8.65 -9.38 -14.00
N ARG A 41 7.55 -9.98 -13.53
CA ARG A 41 6.27 -9.98 -14.25
C ARG A 41 5.32 -8.86 -13.83
N ILE A 42 5.56 -8.30 -12.66
CA ILE A 42 4.77 -7.22 -12.07
C ILE A 42 5.71 -6.03 -11.83
N LYS A 43 5.22 -4.81 -12.09
CA LYS A 43 5.96 -3.58 -11.82
C LYS A 43 6.29 -3.49 -10.33
N PHE A 44 7.49 -3.03 -9.99
CA PHE A 44 7.92 -2.93 -8.60
C PHE A 44 7.01 -2.04 -7.75
N LYS A 45 6.56 -0.90 -8.31
CA LYS A 45 5.63 0.04 -7.67
C LYS A 45 4.31 -0.62 -7.21
N ILE A 46 3.78 -1.54 -8.02
CA ILE A 46 2.62 -2.36 -7.69
C ILE A 46 2.95 -3.38 -6.58
N LEU A 47 4.15 -3.97 -6.59
CA LEU A 47 4.57 -4.91 -5.55
C LEU A 47 4.66 -4.22 -4.17
N THR A 48 5.15 -2.97 -4.14
CA THR A 48 5.33 -2.20 -2.90
C THR A 48 4.03 -1.65 -2.31
N ASP A 49 2.99 -1.53 -3.12
CA ASP A 49 1.69 -1.01 -2.71
C ASP A 49 1.03 -1.89 -1.62
N SER A 50 0.07 -1.31 -0.89
CA SER A 50 -0.60 -2.00 0.21
C SER A 50 -1.44 -3.17 -0.30
N LYS A 51 -1.60 -4.21 0.53
CA LYS A 51 -2.42 -5.39 0.17
C LYS A 51 -3.87 -5.02 -0.11
N GLU A 52 -4.41 -4.04 0.62
CA GLU A 52 -5.79 -3.55 0.48
C GLU A 52 -6.04 -2.88 -0.87
N ARG A 53 -5.03 -2.20 -1.41
CA ARG A 53 -5.08 -1.61 -2.75
C ARG A 53 -4.71 -2.62 -3.84
N GLY A 54 -4.29 -3.82 -3.44
CA GLY A 54 -3.94 -4.93 -4.30
C GLY A 54 -2.45 -5.10 -4.58
N GLY A 55 -1.58 -4.41 -3.86
CA GLY A 55 -0.15 -4.70 -3.89
C GLY A 55 0.24 -5.92 -3.05
N PHE A 56 1.54 -6.19 -2.98
CA PHE A 56 2.08 -7.33 -2.23
C PHE A 56 2.66 -6.90 -0.86
N ALA A 57 2.62 -5.61 -0.54
CA ALA A 57 3.29 -5.00 0.60
C ALA A 57 4.79 -5.35 0.67
N LEU A 58 5.44 -5.36 -0.50
CA LEU A 58 6.90 -5.50 -0.56
C LEU A 58 7.55 -4.25 0.07
N PRO A 59 8.50 -4.39 0.99
CA PRO A 59 9.16 -3.24 1.61
C PRO A 59 9.94 -2.40 0.59
N ASP A 60 9.65 -1.10 0.52
CA ASP A 60 10.49 -0.15 -0.20
C ASP A 60 11.52 0.47 0.76
N LEU A 61 12.77 0.03 0.66
CA LEU A 61 13.85 0.48 1.54
C LEU A 61 14.10 1.98 1.43
N ARG A 62 13.87 2.60 0.27
CA ARG A 62 14.05 4.05 0.09
C ARG A 62 12.99 4.81 0.87
N LEU A 63 11.73 4.41 0.75
CA LEU A 63 10.63 5.04 1.49
C LEU A 63 10.80 4.84 3.01
N TYR A 64 11.31 3.69 3.46
CA TYR A 64 11.62 3.49 4.87
C TYR A 64 12.76 4.38 5.38
N TYR A 65 13.79 4.58 4.57
CA TYR A 65 14.87 5.52 4.88
C TYR A 65 14.35 6.96 4.98
N GLU A 66 13.57 7.40 3.99
CA GLU A 66 12.95 8.73 3.97
C GLU A 66 11.98 8.92 5.16
N ALA A 67 11.20 7.89 5.52
CA ALA A 67 10.34 7.91 6.71
C ALA A 67 11.15 8.00 8.02
N ALA A 68 12.30 7.33 8.12
CA ALA A 68 13.19 7.44 9.26
C ALA A 68 13.80 8.84 9.39
N ALA A 69 14.12 9.50 8.27
CA ALA A 69 14.61 10.88 8.28
C ALA A 69 13.56 11.85 8.86
N PHE A 70 12.28 11.64 8.55
CA PHE A 70 11.19 12.41 9.18
C PHE A 70 11.07 12.18 10.68
N CYS A 71 11.33 10.96 11.17
CA CYS A 71 11.35 10.70 12.61
C CYS A 71 12.41 11.53 13.33
N TRP A 72 13.60 11.69 12.74
CA TRP A 72 14.65 12.58 13.28
C TRP A 72 14.22 14.05 13.23
N MET A 73 13.63 14.45 12.10
CA MET A 73 13.14 15.82 11.92
C MET A 73 12.04 16.20 12.91
N LYS A 74 11.33 15.24 13.51
CA LYS A 74 10.30 15.50 14.51
C LYS A 74 10.81 16.40 15.64
N ASP A 75 12.01 16.14 16.14
CA ASP A 75 12.60 16.93 17.24
C ASP A 75 12.91 18.36 16.78
N TRP A 76 13.37 18.54 15.53
CA TRP A 76 13.63 19.86 14.93
C TRP A 76 12.34 20.67 14.72
N LEU A 77 11.21 20.00 14.50
CA LEU A 77 9.92 20.63 14.30
C LEU A 77 9.25 20.99 15.64
N LEU A 78 9.30 20.08 16.62
CA LEU A 78 8.66 20.27 17.92
C LEU A 78 9.41 21.23 18.83
N LEU A 79 10.75 21.26 18.75
CA LEU A 79 11.64 22.05 19.59
C LEU A 79 11.57 21.69 21.09
N GLU A 80 11.25 20.42 21.41
CA GLU A 80 11.04 19.95 22.79
C GLU A 80 12.33 19.40 23.44
N ASN A 81 13.17 18.69 22.68
CA ASN A 81 14.38 18.04 23.19
C ASN A 81 15.62 18.94 23.03
N THR A 82 15.89 19.79 24.03
CA THR A 82 16.98 20.77 23.98
C THR A 82 18.35 20.14 23.78
N ASP A 83 18.62 19.02 24.45
CA ASP A 83 19.94 18.38 24.43
C ASP A 83 20.30 17.90 23.02
N VAL A 84 19.36 17.21 22.35
CA VAL A 84 19.56 16.76 20.96
C VAL A 84 19.69 17.95 20.01
N LEU A 85 18.86 18.99 20.18
CA LEU A 85 18.87 20.17 19.33
C LEU A 85 20.14 21.01 19.48
N ASP A 86 20.76 21.00 20.66
CA ASP A 86 22.03 21.68 20.91
C ASP A 86 23.21 20.86 20.40
N LEU A 87 23.19 19.54 20.58
CA LEU A 87 24.22 18.65 20.05
C LEU A 87 24.25 18.67 18.51
N GLU A 88 23.09 18.54 17.86
CA GLU A 88 23.00 18.52 16.39
C GLU A 88 23.13 19.91 15.76
N GLY A 89 22.85 20.95 16.54
CA GLY A 89 22.83 22.35 16.11
C GLY A 89 23.98 23.20 16.63
N PHE A 90 25.07 22.58 17.10
CA PHE A 90 26.16 23.27 17.81
C PHE A 90 26.82 24.41 17.02
N ASP A 91 26.79 24.36 15.69
CA ASP A 91 27.37 25.35 14.77
C ASP A 91 26.28 26.18 14.03
N ASN A 92 25.01 26.04 14.42
CA ASN A 92 23.92 26.82 13.84
C ASN A 92 23.95 28.25 14.37
N ALA A 93 23.87 29.25 13.49
CA ALA A 93 23.74 30.65 13.90
C ALA A 93 22.32 31.05 14.34
N PHE A 94 21.29 30.44 13.72
CA PHE A 94 19.87 30.73 13.95
C PHE A 94 19.14 29.47 14.43
N GLY A 95 17.86 29.64 14.81
CA GLY A 95 16.97 28.54 15.12
C GLY A 95 16.74 27.55 13.96
N TRP A 96 16.31 26.33 14.28
CA TRP A 96 16.02 25.24 13.35
C TRP A 96 14.94 25.64 12.33
N HIS A 97 13.91 26.36 12.76
CA HIS A 97 12.82 26.79 11.86
C HIS A 97 13.31 27.82 10.83
N ALA A 98 14.39 28.55 11.15
CA ALA A 98 15.09 29.44 10.21
C ALA A 98 15.65 28.66 9.01
N TYR A 99 16.24 27.50 9.26
CA TYR A 99 16.82 26.63 8.23
C TYR A 99 15.76 25.83 7.48
N LEU A 100 14.74 25.32 8.17
CA LEU A 100 13.69 24.48 7.57
C LEU A 100 12.72 25.26 6.67
N TRP A 101 12.35 26.49 7.07
CA TRP A 101 11.30 27.26 6.38
C TRP A 101 11.81 28.47 5.61
N TYR A 102 12.73 29.26 6.19
CA TYR A 102 13.17 30.56 5.67
C TYR A 102 14.47 30.51 4.85
N ASP A 103 14.81 29.35 4.29
CA ASP A 103 15.92 29.16 3.35
C ASP A 103 17.30 29.64 3.85
N LYS A 104 17.51 29.76 5.18
CA LYS A 104 18.80 30.17 5.75
C LYS A 104 19.96 29.25 5.40
N VAL A 105 19.64 28.03 4.97
CA VAL A 105 20.60 27.06 4.42
C VAL A 105 21.31 27.58 3.14
N LYS A 106 20.71 28.50 2.38
CA LYS A 106 21.36 29.16 1.22
C LYS A 106 22.45 30.13 1.67
N ALA A 107 22.24 30.82 2.79
CA ALA A 107 23.19 31.78 3.35
C ALA A 107 24.30 31.10 4.16
N HIS A 108 23.97 30.03 4.90
CA HIS A 108 24.91 29.34 5.78
C HIS A 108 25.20 27.92 5.27
N LYS A 109 26.30 27.78 4.51
CA LYS A 109 26.74 26.48 3.96
C LYS A 109 27.07 25.44 5.05
N MET A 110 27.42 25.88 6.25
CA MET A 110 27.82 25.00 7.36
C MET A 110 26.74 23.97 7.71
N PHE A 111 25.46 24.36 7.64
CA PHE A 111 24.32 23.46 7.86
C PHE A 111 24.31 22.26 6.90
N LYS A 112 24.72 22.47 5.65
CA LYS A 112 24.83 21.42 4.61
C LYS A 112 26.16 20.66 4.64
N ASN A 113 27.18 21.17 5.31
CA ASN A 113 28.46 20.47 5.43
C ASN A 113 28.35 19.26 6.37
N HIS A 114 27.43 19.30 7.33
CA HIS A 114 27.18 18.18 8.22
C HIS A 114 26.39 17.07 7.50
N ILE A 115 26.97 15.88 7.45
CA ILE A 115 26.50 14.74 6.64
C ILE A 115 25.04 14.38 6.97
N VAL A 116 24.71 14.28 8.27
CA VAL A 116 23.37 13.92 8.73
C VAL A 116 22.36 15.03 8.44
N ARG A 117 22.72 16.29 8.70
CA ARG A 117 21.82 17.44 8.48
C ARG A 117 21.51 17.61 7.00
N LYS A 118 22.53 17.46 6.16
CA LYS A 118 22.39 17.45 4.70
C LYS A 118 21.42 16.36 4.25
N ALA A 119 21.59 15.12 4.71
CA ALA A 119 20.75 14.00 4.32
C ALA A 119 19.27 14.21 4.68
N ILE A 120 19.00 14.57 5.94
CA ILE A 120 17.65 14.85 6.44
C ILE A 120 17.03 16.04 5.70
N PHE A 121 17.79 17.12 5.48
CA PHE A 121 17.32 18.31 4.79
C PHE A 121 16.99 18.07 3.31
N MET A 122 17.72 17.18 2.63
CA MET A 122 17.39 16.77 1.25
C MET A 122 16.04 16.04 1.20
N VAL A 123 15.76 15.16 2.17
CA VAL A 123 14.45 14.49 2.27
C VAL A 123 13.34 15.51 2.52
N TRP A 124 13.57 16.47 3.43
CA TRP A 124 12.62 17.56 3.68
C TRP A 124 12.33 18.37 2.43
N THR A 125 13.36 18.84 1.73
CA THR A 125 13.20 19.66 0.52
C THR A 125 12.39 18.93 -0.56
N LYS A 126 12.54 17.61 -0.69
CA LYS A 126 11.79 16.80 -1.65
C LYS A 126 10.28 16.77 -1.36
N TYR A 127 9.88 16.85 -0.10
CA TYR A 127 8.50 16.66 0.33
C TYR A 127 7.86 17.92 0.94
N LYS A 128 8.62 18.98 1.19
CA LYS A 128 8.18 20.23 1.82
C LYS A 128 6.91 20.76 1.16
N ASP A 129 6.93 20.95 -0.15
CA ASP A 129 5.80 21.52 -0.90
C ASP A 129 4.59 20.59 -0.97
N LEU A 130 4.81 19.28 -0.82
CA LEU A 130 3.75 18.26 -0.81
C LEU A 130 3.07 18.15 0.57
N LEU A 131 3.85 18.31 1.65
CA LEU A 131 3.40 18.25 3.04
C LEU A 131 2.75 19.58 3.46
N GLU A 132 3.37 20.69 3.09
CA GLU A 132 3.04 22.04 3.52
C GLU A 132 3.02 23.00 2.31
N ASN A 133 1.83 23.19 1.73
CA ASN A 133 1.63 24.10 0.60
C ASN A 133 1.47 25.58 1.01
N LYS A 134 1.32 25.84 2.31
CA LYS A 134 1.12 27.15 2.95
C LYS A 134 1.96 27.22 4.22
N THR A 135 2.02 28.39 4.86
CA THR A 135 2.75 28.53 6.13
C THR A 135 2.09 27.67 7.22
N PRO A 136 2.83 26.72 7.81
CA PRO A 136 2.25 25.72 8.69
C PRO A 136 2.06 26.26 10.10
N ARG A 137 1.15 25.63 10.84
CA ARG A 137 0.77 26.07 12.20
C ARG A 137 1.85 25.77 13.24
N TRP A 138 2.65 24.72 13.01
CA TRP A 138 3.74 24.31 13.92
C TRP A 138 4.97 25.21 13.84
N LEU A 139 5.10 26.06 12.80
CA LEU A 139 6.24 26.94 12.62
C LEU A 139 6.27 28.03 13.70
N SER A 140 7.44 28.26 14.27
CA SER A 140 7.72 29.31 15.24
C SER A 140 8.58 30.41 14.60
N PRO A 141 8.00 31.57 14.28
CA PRO A 141 8.76 32.74 13.84
C PRO A 141 9.69 33.28 14.92
N ALA A 142 9.30 33.09 16.18
CA ALA A 142 10.06 33.53 17.34
C ALA A 142 11.40 32.78 17.39
N GLU A 143 11.37 31.45 17.26
CA GLU A 143 12.59 30.63 17.23
C GLU A 143 13.41 30.90 15.96
N ALA A 144 12.76 31.00 14.81
CA ALA A 144 13.44 31.21 13.53
C ALA A 144 14.25 32.52 13.47
N LYS A 145 13.89 33.53 14.26
CA LYS A 145 14.60 34.81 14.36
C LYS A 145 15.54 34.89 15.56
N ALA A 146 15.47 33.94 16.49
CA ALA A 146 16.37 33.89 17.62
C ALA A 146 17.79 33.50 17.17
N TRP A 147 18.78 34.12 17.81
CA TRP A 147 20.16 33.67 17.73
C TRP A 147 20.32 32.40 18.56
N LYS A 148 20.93 31.37 17.98
CA LYS A 148 21.13 30.11 18.68
C LYS A 148 22.10 30.31 19.84
N LYS A 149 21.70 29.85 21.03
CA LYS A 149 22.52 29.76 22.24
C LYS A 149 22.43 28.34 22.79
N PRO A 150 23.47 27.84 23.50
CA PRO A 150 23.33 26.61 24.27
C PRO A 150 22.18 26.75 25.29
N ASN A 151 21.41 25.68 25.50
CA ASN A 151 20.29 25.60 26.42
C ASN A 151 19.20 26.66 26.17
N MET A 152 18.76 26.81 24.91
CA MET A 152 17.62 27.69 24.63
C MET A 152 16.36 27.21 25.37
N GLU A 153 15.55 28.17 25.84
CA GLU A 153 14.29 27.87 26.53
C GLU A 153 13.34 27.03 25.67
N VAL A 154 12.61 26.14 26.33
CA VAL A 154 11.58 25.28 25.72
C VAL A 154 10.27 26.06 25.63
N GLY A 155 9.46 25.77 24.60
CA GLY A 155 8.11 26.34 24.49
C GLY A 155 8.02 27.60 23.62
N TRP A 156 8.83 27.67 22.56
CA TRP A 156 8.73 28.73 21.56
C TRP A 156 7.32 28.79 20.97
N PRO A 157 6.72 29.99 20.90
CA PRO A 157 5.34 30.12 20.44
C PRO A 157 5.25 29.79 18.95
N LYS A 158 4.30 28.92 18.59
CA LYS A 158 4.05 28.48 17.22
C LYS A 158 2.92 29.32 16.59
N TYR A 159 2.82 29.37 15.27
CA TYR A 159 1.75 30.12 14.60
C TYR A 159 0.34 29.70 15.06
N GLY A 160 0.14 28.43 15.39
CA GLY A 160 -1.11 27.94 15.98
C GLY A 160 -1.52 28.59 17.30
N GLU A 161 -0.59 29.24 18.02
CA GLU A 161 -0.84 29.92 19.30
C GLU A 161 -0.83 31.44 19.19
N ILE A 162 -0.02 31.99 18.27
CA ILE A 162 0.22 33.45 18.14
C ILE A 162 -0.85 34.12 17.26
N LEU A 163 -1.50 33.35 16.38
CA LEU A 163 -2.50 33.89 15.45
C LEU A 163 -3.89 33.90 16.06
N GLU A 164 -4.54 35.06 16.04
CA GLU A 164 -5.96 35.22 16.33
C GLU A 164 -6.73 35.33 15.00
N LYS A 165 -7.84 34.58 14.90
CA LYS A 165 -8.75 34.68 13.75
C LYS A 165 -9.70 35.86 13.97
N VAL A 166 -9.61 36.88 13.12
CA VAL A 166 -10.52 38.04 13.13
C VAL A 166 -11.27 38.04 11.80
N GLY A 167 -12.48 37.48 11.80
CA GLY A 167 -13.27 37.27 10.58
C GLY A 167 -12.63 36.23 9.64
N GLU A 168 -12.41 36.61 8.38
CA GLU A 168 -11.70 35.78 7.38
C GLU A 168 -10.16 35.93 7.43
N ASN A 169 -9.65 36.90 8.19
CA ASN A 169 -8.23 37.24 8.22
C ASN A 169 -7.55 36.85 9.54
N TRP A 170 -6.30 36.40 9.43
CA TRP A 170 -5.43 36.16 10.59
C TRP A 170 -4.75 37.44 11.03
N ARG A 171 -4.74 37.69 12.34
CA ARG A 171 -4.04 38.80 12.97
C ARG A 171 -3.08 38.27 14.02
N LEU A 172 -1.89 38.85 14.09
CA LEU A 172 -0.94 38.58 15.16
C LEU A 172 -1.49 39.12 16.48
N GLN A 173 -1.37 38.36 17.57
CA GLN A 173 -1.67 38.83 18.92
C GLN A 173 -0.86 40.09 19.28
N SER A 174 -1.42 40.92 20.16
CA SER A 174 -0.76 42.11 20.67
C SER A 174 0.48 41.76 21.49
N TYR A 175 1.43 42.69 21.57
CA TYR A 175 2.65 42.53 22.36
C TYR A 175 2.35 42.21 23.83
N GLU A 176 1.30 42.80 24.41
CA GLU A 176 0.89 42.57 25.80
C GLU A 176 0.53 41.11 26.09
N LYS A 177 -0.15 40.44 25.15
CA LYS A 177 -0.49 39.00 25.28
C LYS A 177 0.71 38.08 25.08
N LEU A 178 1.69 38.52 24.28
CA LEU A 178 2.89 37.75 23.92
C LEU A 178 4.12 38.12 24.76
N LYS A 179 3.99 39.04 25.71
CA LYS A 179 5.10 39.56 26.53
C LYS A 179 5.83 38.47 27.30
N ASN A 180 5.13 37.40 27.67
CA ASN A 180 5.69 36.26 28.39
C ASN A 180 6.29 35.18 27.45
N LYS A 181 6.08 35.29 26.13
CA LYS A 181 6.52 34.29 25.13
C LYS A 181 7.55 34.85 24.13
N VAL A 182 7.84 36.14 24.18
CA VAL A 182 8.75 36.85 23.28
C VAL A 182 9.78 37.57 24.13
N GLN A 183 11.05 37.47 23.76
CA GLN A 183 12.15 37.95 24.60
C GLN A 183 12.04 39.46 24.85
N ASN A 184 11.96 40.26 23.77
CA ASN A 184 11.97 41.72 23.83
C ASN A 184 11.02 42.33 22.79
N TRP A 185 10.69 43.62 22.93
CA TRP A 185 9.90 44.37 21.92
C TRP A 185 10.52 44.31 20.51
N PHE A 186 11.86 44.37 20.41
CA PHE A 186 12.54 44.25 19.12
C PHE A 186 12.32 42.87 18.46
N HIS A 187 12.32 41.80 19.25
CA HIS A 187 12.05 40.45 18.78
C HIS A 187 10.60 40.32 18.30
N TYR A 188 9.65 40.98 18.99
CA TYR A 188 8.26 41.09 18.52
C TYR A 188 8.15 41.83 17.18
N ALA A 189 8.89 42.93 16.98
CA ALA A 189 8.91 43.65 15.71
C ALA A 189 9.46 42.78 14.55
N GLN A 190 10.48 41.96 14.82
CA GLN A 190 10.98 40.98 13.85
C GLN A 190 9.94 39.92 13.48
N ILE A 191 9.17 39.43 14.46
CA ILE A 191 8.07 38.49 14.24
C ILE A 191 6.97 39.14 13.38
N GLN A 192 6.65 40.42 13.63
CA GLN A 192 5.69 41.16 12.81
C GLN A 192 6.13 41.29 11.35
N GLU A 193 7.41 41.51 11.09
CA GLU A 193 7.97 41.56 9.74
C GLU A 193 7.78 40.22 9.02
N VAL A 194 8.15 39.12 9.68
CA VAL A 194 8.00 37.76 9.15
C VAL A 194 6.53 37.43 8.90
N PHE A 195 5.65 37.78 9.84
CA PHE A 195 4.21 37.61 9.68
C PHE A 195 3.67 38.33 8.44
N LYS A 196 4.16 39.54 8.12
CA LYS A 196 3.75 40.25 6.90
C LYS A 196 4.18 39.51 5.63
N LEU A 197 5.34 38.85 5.64
CA LEU A 197 5.81 38.02 4.53
C LEU A 197 4.97 36.76 4.39
N ASP A 198 4.77 36.03 5.49
CA ASP A 198 4.02 34.77 5.51
C ASP A 198 2.53 34.96 5.23
N LYS A 199 1.97 36.12 5.59
CA LYS A 199 0.60 36.51 5.23
C LYS A 199 0.39 36.57 3.71
N LYS A 200 1.44 36.88 2.93
CA LYS A 200 1.35 36.88 1.45
C LYS A 200 1.25 35.47 0.88
N VAL A 201 1.90 34.49 1.52
CA VAL A 201 1.84 33.06 1.15
C VAL A 201 0.53 32.42 1.63
N GLY A 202 0.04 32.89 2.78
CA GLY A 202 -1.17 32.41 3.44
C GLY A 202 -0.89 31.33 4.48
N PHE A 203 -1.74 31.26 5.50
CA PHE A 203 -1.63 30.30 6.59
C PHE A 203 -2.51 29.07 6.35
N GLN A 204 -2.06 27.93 6.86
CA GLN A 204 -2.84 26.71 6.87
C GLN A 204 -3.88 26.74 7.99
N VAL A 205 -5.14 26.49 7.63
CA VAL A 205 -6.28 26.58 8.57
C VAL A 205 -6.44 25.26 9.33
N GLU A 206 -6.42 24.15 8.60
CA GLU A 206 -6.50 22.80 9.16
C GLU A 206 -5.10 22.29 9.50
N LYS A 207 -5.05 21.30 10.40
CA LYS A 207 -3.80 20.62 10.73
C LYS A 207 -3.27 19.92 9.49
N SER A 208 -1.98 20.07 9.21
CA SER A 208 -1.36 19.42 8.06
C SER A 208 -1.31 17.90 8.24
N LYS A 209 -1.18 17.16 7.13
CA LYS A 209 -0.97 15.71 7.19
C LYS A 209 0.31 15.35 7.95
N LEU A 210 1.30 16.25 7.94
CA LEU A 210 2.51 16.12 8.75
C LEU A 210 2.19 16.26 10.24
N GLU A 211 1.38 17.25 10.63
CA GLU A 211 0.98 17.43 12.03
C GLU A 211 0.27 16.19 12.58
N THR A 212 -0.70 15.66 11.83
CA THR A 212 -1.51 14.49 12.25
C THR A 212 -0.71 13.18 12.27
N GLU A 213 0.20 12.95 11.32
CA GLU A 213 0.90 11.67 11.19
C GLU A 213 2.28 11.63 11.87
N LEU A 214 2.95 12.78 12.04
CA LEU A 214 4.30 12.89 12.60
C LEU A 214 4.33 13.52 14.00
N LEU A 215 3.68 14.68 14.17
CA LEU A 215 3.86 15.52 15.36
C LEU A 215 2.98 15.08 16.52
N GLU A 216 1.70 14.81 16.28
CA GLU A 216 0.74 14.37 17.32
C GLU A 216 0.97 12.95 17.86
N PRO A 217 1.30 11.93 17.03
CA PRO A 217 1.38 10.57 17.52
C PRO A 217 2.65 10.33 18.35
N LYS A 218 2.49 9.74 19.53
CA LYS A 218 3.62 9.26 20.35
C LYS A 218 4.13 7.89 19.92
N THR A 219 3.33 7.11 19.19
CA THR A 219 3.65 5.72 18.82
C THR A 219 3.50 5.46 17.31
N LYS A 220 4.28 4.49 16.81
CA LYS A 220 4.25 4.03 15.41
C LYS A 220 4.51 5.12 14.35
N VAL A 221 5.24 6.17 14.71
CA VAL A 221 5.55 7.32 13.85
C VAL A 221 6.15 6.90 12.51
N LEU A 222 7.15 6.00 12.52
CA LEU A 222 7.78 5.48 11.32
C LEU A 222 6.77 4.79 10.37
N SER A 223 5.91 3.92 10.90
CA SER A 223 4.93 3.19 10.10
C SER A 223 3.87 4.14 9.50
N ARG A 224 3.43 5.13 10.27
CA ARG A 224 2.49 6.17 9.81
C ARG A 224 3.09 7.00 8.69
N MET A 225 4.31 7.48 8.89
CA MET A 225 5.04 8.25 7.88
C MET A 225 5.30 7.42 6.63
N TYR A 226 5.76 6.17 6.77
CA TYR A 226 5.94 5.26 5.63
C TYR A 226 4.63 5.07 4.86
N ASN A 227 3.51 4.85 5.54
CA ASN A 227 2.21 4.70 4.89
C ASN A 227 1.79 5.98 4.16
N LEU A 228 2.04 7.16 4.74
CA LEU A 228 1.77 8.45 4.09
C LEU A 228 2.59 8.59 2.80
N LEU A 229 3.90 8.37 2.88
CA LEU A 229 4.82 8.43 1.73
C LEU A 229 4.47 7.37 0.67
N LEU A 230 4.11 6.16 1.09
CA LEU A 230 3.68 5.09 0.19
C LEU A 230 2.41 5.47 -0.57
N LYS A 231 1.41 6.04 0.12
CA LYS A 231 0.15 6.49 -0.51
C LYS A 231 0.40 7.49 -1.62
N TRP A 232 1.35 8.41 -1.43
CA TRP A 232 1.73 9.39 -2.44
C TRP A 232 2.52 8.78 -3.57
N ASN A 233 3.49 7.92 -3.25
CA ASN A 233 4.24 7.22 -4.27
C ASN A 233 3.27 6.42 -5.16
N THR A 234 2.26 5.73 -4.61
CA THR A 234 1.33 4.88 -5.37
C THR A 234 0.09 5.60 -5.92
N GLN A 235 -0.05 6.92 -5.74
CA GLN A 235 -1.24 7.67 -6.16
C GLN A 235 -1.52 7.58 -7.67
N ASP A 236 -0.47 7.55 -8.50
CA ASP A 236 -0.61 7.44 -9.96
C ASP A 236 -1.08 6.04 -10.42
N GLU A 237 -1.02 5.03 -9.56
CA GLU A 237 -1.37 3.63 -9.88
C GLU A 237 -2.71 3.20 -9.28
N THR A 238 -3.55 4.14 -8.84
CA THR A 238 -4.90 3.88 -8.30
C THR A 238 -5.72 2.98 -9.22
N VAL A 239 -5.75 3.31 -10.51
CA VAL A 239 -6.25 2.42 -11.55
C VAL A 239 -5.12 1.51 -12.02
N LYS A 240 -5.13 0.27 -11.54
CA LYS A 240 -4.11 -0.71 -11.92
C LYS A 240 -4.25 -1.06 -13.39
N SER A 241 -3.12 -1.14 -14.10
CA SER A 241 -3.07 -1.62 -15.49
C SER A 241 -3.72 -3.00 -15.68
N ALA A 242 -3.77 -3.82 -14.62
CA ALA A 242 -4.49 -5.08 -14.60
C ALA A 242 -6.01 -4.89 -14.71
N MET A 243 -6.58 -3.92 -14.00
CA MET A 243 -8.02 -3.62 -14.01
C MET A 243 -8.48 -3.17 -15.39
N ILE A 244 -7.74 -2.25 -16.03
CA ILE A 244 -8.02 -1.77 -17.40
C ILE A 244 -8.03 -2.96 -18.38
N LYS A 245 -7.02 -3.82 -18.28
CA LYS A 245 -6.89 -5.01 -19.11
C LYS A 245 -8.03 -6.01 -18.91
N TRP A 246 -8.52 -6.16 -17.69
CA TRP A 246 -9.67 -7.02 -17.40
C TRP A 246 -10.96 -6.41 -17.92
N ALA A 247 -11.17 -5.10 -17.77
CA ALA A 247 -12.33 -4.41 -18.33
C ALA A 247 -12.38 -4.54 -19.87
N GLN A 248 -11.23 -4.42 -20.55
CA GLN A 248 -11.12 -4.64 -22.00
C GLN A 248 -11.49 -6.08 -22.42
N ASP A 249 -11.01 -7.09 -21.69
CA ASP A 249 -11.29 -8.50 -22.01
C ASP A 249 -12.78 -8.86 -21.76
N ILE A 250 -13.38 -8.31 -20.71
CA ILE A 250 -14.75 -8.59 -20.30
C ILE A 250 -15.77 -7.82 -21.15
N GLY A 251 -15.39 -6.65 -21.67
CA GLY A 251 -16.23 -5.79 -22.51
C GLY A 251 -17.09 -4.79 -21.73
N TYR A 252 -16.91 -4.66 -20.41
CA TYR A 252 -17.51 -3.61 -19.59
C TYR A 252 -16.61 -3.24 -18.41
N ASN A 253 -16.86 -2.06 -17.83
CA ASN A 253 -16.08 -1.53 -16.72
C ASN A 253 -16.36 -2.30 -15.43
N ILE A 254 -15.28 -2.73 -14.74
CA ILE A 254 -15.33 -3.22 -13.36
C ILE A 254 -15.33 -2.01 -12.44
N MET A 255 -16.28 -1.96 -11.50
CA MET A 255 -16.36 -0.89 -10.51
C MET A 255 -15.17 -0.94 -9.55
N PHE A 256 -14.66 0.24 -9.17
CA PHE A 256 -13.50 0.33 -8.30
C PHE A 256 -13.80 -0.21 -6.90
N GLU A 257 -15.02 -0.01 -6.36
CA GLU A 257 -15.37 -0.54 -5.04
C GLU A 257 -15.39 -2.08 -5.01
N ASP A 258 -15.85 -2.72 -6.09
CA ASP A 258 -15.84 -4.18 -6.21
C ASP A 258 -14.41 -4.72 -6.29
N TRP A 259 -13.52 -4.01 -6.96
CA TRP A 259 -12.10 -4.34 -7.01
C TRP A 259 -11.42 -4.20 -5.63
N GLU A 260 -11.70 -3.13 -4.90
CA GLU A 260 -11.18 -2.93 -3.54
C GLU A 260 -11.75 -3.96 -2.55
N ARG A 261 -13.04 -4.31 -2.67
CA ARG A 261 -13.69 -5.36 -1.86
C ARG A 261 -13.02 -6.73 -2.05
N LEU A 262 -12.56 -7.03 -3.26
CA LEU A 262 -11.84 -8.26 -3.54
C LEU A 262 -10.54 -8.37 -2.73
N TRP A 263 -9.81 -7.26 -2.56
CA TRP A 263 -8.55 -7.26 -1.82
C TRP A 263 -8.74 -7.21 -0.30
N THR A 264 -9.76 -6.50 0.16
CA THR A 264 -10.05 -6.33 1.59
C THR A 264 -10.80 -7.50 2.21
N THR A 265 -11.77 -8.09 1.49
CA THR A 265 -12.59 -9.21 1.96
C THR A 265 -12.32 -10.49 1.16
N GLY A 266 -12.30 -10.41 -0.17
CA GLY A 266 -12.18 -11.58 -1.05
C GLY A 266 -10.89 -12.39 -0.88
N MET A 267 -9.78 -11.74 -0.49
CA MET A 267 -8.49 -12.40 -0.21
C MET A 267 -8.42 -13.03 1.19
N LYS A 268 -9.39 -12.74 2.08
CA LYS A 268 -9.37 -13.21 3.47
C LYS A 268 -10.04 -14.57 3.66
N PHE A 269 -10.69 -15.18 2.67
CA PHE A 269 -11.41 -16.46 2.81
C PHE A 269 -10.54 -17.66 3.28
N THR A 270 -9.21 -17.61 3.09
CA THR A 270 -8.28 -18.69 3.46
C THR A 270 -7.05 -18.19 4.20
N ALA A 271 -6.46 -18.97 5.10
CA ALA A 271 -5.15 -18.67 5.68
C ALA A 271 -4.01 -19.05 4.73
N ARG A 272 -4.23 -20.04 3.85
CA ARG A 272 -3.17 -20.65 3.02
C ARG A 272 -2.70 -19.70 1.92
N ASN A 273 -1.39 -19.43 1.88
CA ASN A 273 -0.79 -18.52 0.90
C ASN A 273 -0.91 -19.02 -0.55
N ALA A 274 -0.85 -20.34 -0.79
CA ALA A 274 -0.94 -20.91 -2.13
C ALA A 274 -2.27 -20.60 -2.84
N LEU A 275 -3.39 -20.59 -2.09
CA LEU A 275 -4.71 -20.27 -2.62
C LEU A 275 -4.84 -18.77 -2.92
N LYS A 276 -4.32 -17.91 -2.03
CA LYS A 276 -4.23 -16.46 -2.29
C LYS A 276 -3.38 -16.15 -3.51
N GLU A 277 -2.26 -16.85 -3.66
CA GLU A 277 -1.36 -16.71 -4.80
C GLU A 277 -2.05 -17.02 -6.13
N ASN A 278 -2.97 -18.00 -6.17
CA ASN A 278 -3.76 -18.28 -7.37
C ASN A 278 -4.57 -17.05 -7.80
N ILE A 279 -5.31 -16.43 -6.87
CA ILE A 279 -6.13 -15.24 -7.17
C ILE A 279 -5.22 -14.08 -7.60
N MET A 280 -4.09 -13.87 -6.91
CA MET A 280 -3.12 -12.85 -7.30
C MET A 280 -2.55 -13.10 -8.71
N LYS A 281 -2.23 -14.35 -9.05
CA LYS A 281 -1.78 -14.77 -10.39
C LYS A 281 -2.85 -14.49 -11.46
N MET A 282 -4.12 -14.69 -11.13
CA MET A 282 -5.24 -14.38 -12.02
C MET A 282 -5.37 -12.87 -12.25
N ILE A 283 -5.43 -12.08 -11.17
CA ILE A 283 -5.58 -10.63 -11.23
C ILE A 283 -4.45 -10.01 -12.07
N TYR A 284 -3.21 -10.39 -11.80
CA TYR A 284 -2.04 -9.86 -12.53
C TYR A 284 -1.74 -10.56 -13.85
N ARG A 285 -2.61 -11.48 -14.32
CA ARG A 285 -2.49 -12.21 -15.59
C ARG A 285 -1.12 -12.88 -15.73
N TRP A 286 -0.68 -13.55 -14.66
CA TRP A 286 0.67 -14.09 -14.49
C TRP A 286 1.00 -15.22 -15.46
N TYR A 287 0.02 -16.03 -15.85
CA TYR A 287 0.20 -17.17 -16.73
C TYR A 287 0.69 -16.74 -18.12
N MET A 288 1.65 -17.50 -18.66
CA MET A 288 2.18 -17.28 -20.01
C MET A 288 1.20 -17.88 -21.01
N THR A 289 0.91 -17.13 -22.07
CA THR A 289 -0.03 -17.54 -23.12
C THR A 289 0.71 -17.74 -24.44
N PRO A 290 0.18 -18.53 -25.39
CA PRO A 290 0.74 -18.67 -26.74
C PRO A 290 1.03 -17.31 -27.39
N VAL A 291 0.08 -16.37 -27.34
CA VAL A 291 0.28 -15.01 -27.88
C VAL A 291 1.45 -14.27 -27.21
N LYS A 292 1.62 -14.39 -25.89
CA LYS A 292 2.77 -13.77 -25.20
C LYS A 292 4.09 -14.46 -25.57
N LEU A 293 4.09 -15.78 -25.67
CA LEU A 293 5.28 -16.56 -26.00
C LEU A 293 5.70 -16.34 -27.46
N ALA A 294 4.74 -16.28 -28.38
CA ALA A 294 4.97 -15.92 -29.78
C ALA A 294 5.65 -14.55 -29.90
N LYS A 295 5.21 -13.54 -29.12
CA LYS A 295 5.87 -12.23 -29.09
C LYS A 295 7.27 -12.25 -28.48
N ILE A 296 7.53 -13.10 -27.48
CA ILE A 296 8.83 -13.17 -26.79
C ILE A 296 9.87 -13.91 -27.64
N TYR A 297 9.47 -15.00 -28.27
CA TYR A 297 10.36 -15.89 -29.02
C TYR A 297 10.22 -15.74 -30.54
N HIS A 298 9.45 -14.75 -31.00
CA HIS A 298 9.16 -14.51 -32.42
C HIS A 298 8.61 -15.75 -33.15
N LEU A 299 7.78 -16.54 -32.48
CA LEU A 299 7.15 -17.73 -33.08
C LEU A 299 5.96 -17.31 -33.95
N SER A 300 5.75 -18.03 -35.05
CA SER A 300 4.58 -17.85 -35.93
C SER A 300 3.30 -18.45 -35.35
N ASP A 301 3.40 -19.49 -34.51
CA ASP A 301 2.24 -20.13 -33.90
C ASP A 301 1.81 -19.40 -32.61
N ASN A 302 0.67 -18.73 -32.68
CA ASN A 302 0.01 -18.07 -31.56
C ASN A 302 -1.30 -18.77 -31.14
N LYS A 303 -1.55 -19.99 -31.65
CA LYS A 303 -2.82 -20.71 -31.45
C LYS A 303 -2.98 -21.20 -30.02
N CYS A 304 -4.23 -21.34 -29.62
CA CYS A 304 -4.60 -21.85 -28.30
C CYS A 304 -4.15 -23.31 -28.12
N TRP A 305 -3.48 -23.63 -27.02
CA TRP A 305 -3.05 -25.01 -26.72
C TRP A 305 -4.22 -25.99 -26.58
N LYS A 306 -5.42 -25.51 -26.24
CA LYS A 306 -6.62 -26.34 -26.02
C LYS A 306 -7.36 -26.65 -27.31
N CYS A 307 -7.83 -25.62 -28.02
CA CYS A 307 -8.59 -25.81 -29.26
C CYS A 307 -7.75 -25.87 -30.54
N LYS A 308 -6.51 -25.35 -30.54
CA LYS A 308 -5.63 -25.23 -31.73
C LYS A 308 -6.22 -24.44 -32.91
N GLU A 309 -7.34 -23.75 -32.72
CA GLU A 309 -8.04 -23.01 -33.77
C GLU A 309 -7.82 -21.50 -33.64
N ALA A 310 -8.27 -20.91 -32.52
CA ALA A 310 -8.22 -19.48 -32.27
C ALA A 310 -6.92 -19.03 -31.59
N GLU A 311 -6.67 -17.72 -31.59
CA GLU A 311 -5.53 -17.13 -30.89
C GLU A 311 -5.58 -17.41 -29.39
N GLY A 312 -4.46 -17.88 -28.83
CA GLY A 312 -4.31 -18.18 -27.41
C GLY A 312 -4.13 -16.92 -26.57
N THR A 313 -5.14 -16.05 -26.53
CA THR A 313 -5.17 -14.91 -25.60
C THR A 313 -5.42 -15.39 -24.17
N PHE A 314 -5.09 -14.56 -23.17
CA PHE A 314 -5.28 -14.92 -21.76
C PHE A 314 -6.75 -15.20 -21.46
N PHE A 315 -7.66 -14.33 -21.91
CA PHE A 315 -9.09 -14.52 -21.70
C PHE A 315 -9.64 -15.73 -22.46
N HIS A 316 -9.10 -16.02 -23.65
CA HIS A 316 -9.50 -17.20 -24.41
C HIS A 316 -9.17 -18.50 -23.68
N LEU A 317 -7.94 -18.65 -23.19
CA LEU A 317 -7.53 -19.86 -22.45
C LEU A 317 -8.26 -20.05 -21.11
N TRP A 318 -8.77 -18.99 -20.50
CA TRP A 318 -9.48 -19.06 -19.22
C TRP A 318 -10.99 -19.12 -19.35
N TRP A 319 -11.59 -18.61 -20.43
CA TRP A 319 -13.04 -18.43 -20.53
C TRP A 319 -13.64 -18.75 -21.89
N THR A 320 -13.16 -18.12 -22.97
CA THR A 320 -13.88 -18.19 -24.27
C THR A 320 -13.55 -19.43 -25.09
N CYS A 321 -12.48 -20.16 -24.77
CA CYS A 321 -12.14 -21.41 -25.47
C CYS A 321 -13.29 -22.42 -25.35
N PRO A 322 -13.77 -23.03 -26.46
CA PRO A 322 -14.92 -23.95 -26.42
C PRO A 322 -14.77 -25.06 -25.39
N LYS A 323 -13.61 -25.74 -25.37
CA LYS A 323 -13.31 -26.79 -24.39
C LYS A 323 -13.38 -26.30 -22.94
N VAL A 324 -12.81 -25.13 -22.66
CA VAL A 324 -12.78 -24.54 -21.30
C VAL A 324 -14.17 -24.06 -20.89
N LYS A 325 -14.97 -23.57 -21.85
CA LYS A 325 -16.35 -23.17 -21.62
C LYS A 325 -17.20 -24.35 -21.15
N VAL A 326 -17.06 -25.52 -21.78
CA VAL A 326 -17.73 -26.78 -21.36
C VAL A 326 -17.34 -27.14 -19.93
N PHE A 327 -16.05 -27.10 -19.58
CA PHE A 327 -15.61 -27.34 -18.20
C PHE A 327 -16.25 -26.37 -17.20
N TRP A 328 -16.29 -25.07 -17.51
CA TRP A 328 -16.98 -24.10 -16.64
C TRP A 328 -18.50 -24.28 -16.57
N GLU A 329 -19.14 -24.83 -17.61
CA GLU A 329 -20.56 -25.20 -17.57
C GLU A 329 -20.79 -26.38 -16.62
N MET A 330 -19.92 -27.39 -16.66
CA MET A 330 -19.96 -28.50 -15.70
C MET A 330 -19.84 -27.98 -14.26
N ILE A 331 -18.83 -27.17 -13.96
CA ILE A 331 -18.65 -26.59 -12.61
C ILE A 331 -19.83 -25.70 -12.21
N HIS A 332 -20.37 -24.89 -13.12
CA HIS A 332 -21.54 -24.04 -12.82
C HIS A 332 -22.79 -24.86 -12.48
N ASN A 333 -23.03 -25.95 -13.20
CA ASN A 333 -24.16 -26.84 -12.94
C ASN A 333 -24.01 -27.57 -11.60
N GLU A 334 -22.81 -28.02 -11.25
CA GLU A 334 -22.54 -28.62 -9.94
C GLU A 334 -22.72 -27.61 -8.81
N LEU A 335 -22.22 -26.38 -8.97
CA LEU A 335 -22.43 -25.32 -7.98
C LEU A 335 -23.91 -24.98 -7.80
N LYS A 336 -24.72 -24.98 -8.86
CA LYS A 336 -26.18 -24.83 -8.75
C LYS A 336 -26.82 -25.95 -7.95
N LYS A 337 -26.39 -27.20 -8.14
CA LYS A 337 -26.90 -28.35 -7.38
C LYS A 337 -26.57 -28.25 -5.90
N VAL A 338 -25.34 -27.86 -5.56
CA VAL A 338 -24.88 -27.68 -4.18
C VAL A 338 -25.60 -26.51 -3.51
N LEU A 339 -25.64 -25.35 -4.16
CA LEU A 339 -26.18 -24.12 -3.58
C LEU A 339 -27.72 -24.05 -3.61
N LYS A 340 -28.38 -24.86 -4.46
CA LYS A 340 -29.84 -24.94 -4.64
C LYS A 340 -30.50 -23.65 -5.16
N TYR A 341 -29.73 -22.74 -5.78
CA TYR A 341 -30.26 -21.58 -6.50
C TYR A 341 -29.45 -21.29 -7.77
N THR A 342 -30.05 -20.50 -8.66
CA THR A 342 -29.41 -20.08 -9.90
C THR A 342 -28.77 -18.71 -9.75
N PHE A 343 -27.57 -18.57 -10.30
CA PHE A 343 -26.83 -17.30 -10.35
C PHE A 343 -26.15 -17.15 -11.72
N PRO A 344 -25.93 -15.91 -12.19
CA PRO A 344 -25.43 -15.68 -13.53
C PRO A 344 -23.97 -16.13 -13.69
N LYS A 345 -23.67 -16.76 -14.82
CA LYS A 345 -22.31 -17.18 -15.19
C LYS A 345 -21.49 -16.00 -15.72
N LYS A 346 -21.02 -15.17 -14.80
CA LYS A 346 -20.19 -14.00 -15.10
C LYS A 346 -18.69 -14.33 -15.02
N PRO A 347 -17.87 -13.91 -16.00
CA PRO A 347 -16.43 -14.18 -15.99
C PRO A 347 -15.73 -13.58 -14.76
N GLU A 348 -16.11 -12.39 -14.32
CA GLU A 348 -15.54 -11.74 -13.13
C GLU A 348 -15.80 -12.54 -11.84
N ALA A 349 -16.96 -13.19 -11.72
CA ALA A 349 -17.29 -14.00 -10.57
C ALA A 349 -16.44 -15.28 -10.53
N PHE A 350 -16.32 -15.97 -11.67
CA PHE A 350 -15.60 -17.23 -11.74
C PHE A 350 -14.09 -17.08 -11.78
N LEU A 351 -13.55 -16.07 -12.46
CA LEU A 351 -12.11 -15.88 -12.64
C LEU A 351 -11.47 -14.99 -11.58
N LEU A 352 -12.17 -13.94 -11.15
CA LEU A 352 -11.65 -12.98 -10.16
C LEU A 352 -12.25 -13.21 -8.77
N GLY A 353 -13.45 -13.78 -8.67
CA GLY A 353 -14.17 -13.88 -7.40
C GLY A 353 -15.04 -12.65 -7.10
N ILE A 354 -15.33 -11.82 -8.11
CA ILE A 354 -16.20 -10.66 -7.97
C ILE A 354 -17.63 -11.11 -8.28
N ASP A 355 -18.35 -11.55 -7.25
CA ASP A 355 -19.70 -12.10 -7.35
C ASP A 355 -20.80 -11.03 -7.55
N GLY A 356 -20.46 -9.75 -7.45
CA GLY A 356 -21.41 -8.63 -7.56
C GLY A 356 -22.54 -8.71 -6.53
N GLN A 357 -22.28 -9.35 -5.38
CA GLN A 357 -23.25 -9.64 -4.33
C GLN A 357 -24.40 -10.59 -4.72
N LYS A 358 -24.29 -11.29 -5.85
CA LYS A 358 -25.31 -12.25 -6.30
C LYS A 358 -25.23 -13.61 -5.59
N VAL A 359 -24.10 -13.88 -4.91
CA VAL A 359 -23.95 -15.03 -4.03
C VAL A 359 -24.30 -14.59 -2.60
N LEU A 360 -25.13 -15.39 -1.93
CA LEU A 360 -25.51 -15.18 -0.53
C LEU A 360 -24.26 -15.08 0.33
N LYS A 361 -24.25 -14.18 1.32
CA LYS A 361 -23.05 -13.93 2.15
C LYS A 361 -22.49 -15.22 2.77
N ASN A 362 -23.36 -16.11 3.24
CA ASN A 362 -22.98 -17.39 3.88
C ASN A 362 -22.40 -18.40 2.87
N ASP A 363 -22.65 -18.25 1.57
CA ASP A 363 -22.14 -19.19 0.56
C ASP A 363 -20.86 -18.68 -0.14
N ARG A 364 -20.43 -17.45 0.14
CA ARG A 364 -19.30 -16.81 -0.55
C ARG A 364 -17.98 -17.53 -0.28
N THR A 365 -17.76 -17.97 0.95
CA THR A 365 -16.52 -18.67 1.31
C THR A 365 -16.37 -19.94 0.50
N PHE A 366 -17.39 -20.81 0.51
CA PHE A 366 -17.43 -22.03 -0.30
C PHE A 366 -17.28 -21.74 -1.79
N TYR A 367 -18.03 -20.76 -2.32
CA TYR A 367 -17.92 -20.35 -3.73
C TYR A 367 -16.49 -19.94 -4.11
N MET A 368 -15.78 -19.23 -3.23
CA MET A 368 -14.39 -18.85 -3.45
C MET A 368 -13.44 -20.06 -3.46
N TYR A 369 -13.62 -21.04 -2.56
CA TYR A 369 -12.85 -22.28 -2.59
C TYR A 369 -13.11 -23.09 -3.87
N ALA A 370 -14.37 -23.25 -4.25
CA ALA A 370 -14.78 -24.03 -5.42
C ALA A 370 -14.28 -23.45 -6.75
N THR A 371 -14.40 -22.13 -6.91
CA THR A 371 -13.86 -21.43 -8.09
C THR A 371 -12.33 -21.45 -8.11
N THR A 372 -11.68 -21.31 -6.95
CA THR A 372 -10.21 -21.39 -6.85
C THR A 372 -9.69 -22.80 -7.17
N ALA A 373 -10.39 -23.86 -6.76
CA ALA A 373 -10.07 -25.24 -7.12
C ALA A 373 -10.10 -25.44 -8.64
N ALA A 374 -11.19 -25.02 -9.29
CA ALA A 374 -11.32 -25.06 -10.75
C ALA A 374 -10.18 -24.30 -11.45
N ARG A 375 -9.83 -23.10 -10.97
CA ARG A 375 -8.73 -22.31 -11.53
C ARG A 375 -7.38 -23.02 -11.41
N ILE A 376 -7.10 -23.61 -10.24
CA ILE A 376 -5.84 -24.32 -10.00
C ILE A 376 -5.74 -25.55 -10.91
N LEU A 377 -6.81 -26.29 -11.11
CA LEU A 377 -6.83 -27.45 -12.01
C LEU A 377 -6.59 -27.06 -13.47
N ILE A 378 -7.25 -26.01 -13.97
CA ILE A 378 -6.96 -25.48 -15.32
C ILE A 378 -5.48 -25.05 -15.43
N ALA A 379 -4.92 -24.46 -14.37
CA ALA A 379 -3.51 -24.08 -14.34
C ALA A 379 -2.53 -25.27 -14.27
N LYS A 380 -2.92 -26.41 -13.67
CA LYS A 380 -2.12 -27.65 -13.71
C LYS A 380 -2.02 -28.17 -15.16
N TYR A 381 -3.15 -28.21 -15.86
CA TYR A 381 -3.22 -28.62 -17.26
C TYR A 381 -2.96 -27.47 -18.24
N TRP A 382 -2.19 -26.45 -17.88
CA TRP A 382 -2.15 -25.20 -18.65
C TRP A 382 -1.67 -25.35 -20.09
N LYS A 383 -0.59 -26.12 -20.32
CA LYS A 383 0.03 -26.32 -21.65
C LYS A 383 -0.47 -27.55 -22.42
N THR A 384 -1.20 -28.45 -21.76
CA THR A 384 -1.70 -29.69 -22.38
C THR A 384 -2.98 -29.42 -23.18
N GLN A 385 -3.43 -30.37 -24.00
CA GLN A 385 -4.75 -30.25 -24.65
C GLN A 385 -5.90 -30.67 -23.73
N ASP A 386 -5.58 -31.55 -22.79
CA ASP A 386 -6.53 -32.16 -21.86
C ASP A 386 -7.05 -31.14 -20.85
N LEU A 387 -8.22 -31.46 -20.32
CA LEU A 387 -8.90 -30.69 -19.28
C LEU A 387 -9.12 -31.55 -18.05
N PRO A 388 -9.21 -30.92 -16.86
CA PRO A 388 -9.50 -31.64 -15.64
C PRO A 388 -10.88 -32.31 -15.69
N THR A 389 -11.02 -33.43 -15.01
CA THR A 389 -12.31 -34.11 -14.85
C THR A 389 -13.11 -33.54 -13.69
N LEU A 390 -14.39 -33.91 -13.60
CA LEU A 390 -15.23 -33.49 -12.48
C LEU A 390 -14.78 -34.13 -11.17
N GLU A 391 -14.36 -35.40 -11.21
CA GLU A 391 -13.86 -36.14 -10.05
C GLU A 391 -12.63 -35.46 -9.45
N GLU A 392 -11.66 -35.07 -10.28
CA GLU A 392 -10.47 -34.32 -9.82
C GLU A 392 -10.85 -33.01 -9.13
N TRP A 393 -11.88 -32.32 -9.61
CA TRP A 393 -12.39 -31.10 -8.98
C TRP A 393 -13.05 -31.38 -7.63
N GLN A 394 -13.84 -32.44 -7.53
CA GLN A 394 -14.46 -32.86 -6.27
C GLN A 394 -13.41 -33.28 -5.25
N THR A 395 -12.40 -34.08 -5.63
CA THR A 395 -11.29 -34.45 -4.74
C THR A 395 -10.53 -33.22 -4.26
N GLN A 396 -10.23 -32.27 -5.15
CA GLN A 396 -9.55 -31.04 -4.77
C GLN A 396 -10.38 -30.18 -3.80
N LEU A 397 -11.72 -30.22 -3.91
CA LEU A 397 -12.64 -29.58 -2.98
C LEU A 397 -12.66 -30.25 -1.61
N MET A 398 -12.61 -31.57 -1.54
CA MET A 398 -12.50 -32.32 -0.29
C MET A 398 -11.23 -31.93 0.48
N ASP A 399 -10.10 -31.85 -0.22
CA ASP A 399 -8.85 -31.35 0.38
C ASP A 399 -9.01 -29.92 0.91
N TYR A 400 -9.76 -29.07 0.20
CA TYR A 400 -9.96 -27.67 0.60
C TYR A 400 -10.90 -27.52 1.78
N MET A 401 -11.84 -28.44 1.97
CA MET A 401 -12.68 -28.50 3.17
C MET A 401 -11.81 -28.70 4.43
N GLN A 402 -10.91 -29.70 4.42
CA GLN A 402 -9.97 -29.93 5.53
C GLN A 402 -9.07 -28.70 5.79
N LEU A 403 -8.62 -28.02 4.73
CA LEU A 403 -7.83 -26.80 4.87
C LEU A 403 -8.63 -25.60 5.39
N ALA A 404 -9.93 -25.56 5.12
CA ALA A 404 -10.83 -24.53 5.65
C ALA A 404 -11.03 -24.71 7.16
N GLU A 405 -11.18 -25.95 7.63
CA GLU A 405 -11.23 -26.28 9.05
C GLU A 405 -9.94 -25.86 9.76
N MET A 406 -8.78 -26.21 9.22
CA MET A 406 -7.48 -25.73 9.73
C MET A 406 -7.38 -24.21 9.73
N THR A 407 -7.91 -23.55 8.68
CA THR A 407 -7.91 -22.08 8.59
C THR A 407 -8.74 -21.45 9.71
N GLY A 408 -9.89 -22.01 10.05
CA GLY A 408 -10.72 -21.46 11.11
C GLY A 408 -10.12 -21.68 12.50
N ARG A 409 -9.51 -22.86 12.74
CA ARG A 409 -8.71 -23.11 13.96
C ARG A 409 -7.57 -22.11 14.14
N ILE A 410 -6.86 -21.74 13.08
CA ILE A 410 -5.77 -20.74 13.13
C ILE A 410 -6.28 -19.32 13.46
N ARG A 411 -7.56 -19.05 13.18
CA ARG A 411 -8.15 -17.71 13.26
C ARG A 411 -9.15 -17.55 14.39
N ASP A 412 -9.28 -18.56 15.23
CA ASP A 412 -10.29 -18.65 16.29
C ASP A 412 -11.71 -18.35 15.75
N LEU A 413 -11.97 -18.75 14.51
CA LEU A 413 -13.33 -18.72 13.93
C LEU A 413 -14.04 -19.93 14.50
N GLY A 414 -15.15 -19.73 15.21
CA GLY A 414 -15.91 -20.81 15.84
C GLY A 414 -16.23 -21.93 14.84
N GLU A 415 -16.07 -23.19 15.26
CA GLU A 415 -16.22 -24.37 14.40
C GLU A 415 -17.58 -24.38 13.67
N GLU A 416 -18.63 -23.85 14.33
CA GLU A 416 -19.97 -23.65 13.78
C GLU A 416 -19.99 -22.85 12.47
N THR A 417 -19.14 -21.82 12.33
CA THR A 417 -19.11 -20.97 11.11
C THR A 417 -18.55 -21.70 9.89
N ILE A 418 -17.58 -22.59 10.09
CA ILE A 418 -17.00 -23.40 9.02
C ILE A 418 -17.96 -24.53 8.65
N GLU A 419 -18.58 -25.13 9.66
CA GLU A 419 -19.62 -26.15 9.48
C GLU A 419 -20.75 -25.58 8.61
N GLU A 420 -21.23 -24.36 8.91
CA GLU A 420 -22.27 -23.69 8.13
C GLU A 420 -21.86 -23.41 6.68
N ASP A 421 -20.63 -22.94 6.45
CA ASP A 421 -20.09 -22.64 5.12
C ASP A 421 -20.03 -23.89 4.21
N TRP A 422 -19.76 -25.07 4.79
CA TRP A 422 -19.62 -26.33 4.06
C TRP A 422 -20.82 -27.29 4.18
N ARG A 423 -21.80 -27.01 5.03
CA ARG A 423 -22.99 -27.86 5.27
C ARG A 423 -23.69 -28.28 3.98
N LYS A 424 -23.93 -27.32 3.08
CA LYS A 424 -24.60 -27.59 1.79
C LYS A 424 -23.81 -28.55 0.91
N PHE A 425 -22.48 -28.51 1.00
CA PHE A 425 -21.60 -29.41 0.27
C PHE A 425 -21.53 -30.80 0.92
N LYS A 426 -21.47 -30.88 2.26
CA LYS A 426 -21.57 -32.15 3.00
C LYS A 426 -22.91 -32.87 2.68
N ASP A 427 -24.03 -32.14 2.72
CA ASP A 427 -25.36 -32.67 2.35
C ASP A 427 -25.38 -33.19 0.89
N TYR A 428 -24.70 -32.48 -0.02
CA TYR A 428 -24.60 -32.87 -1.42
C TYR A 428 -23.82 -34.18 -1.59
N LEU A 429 -22.68 -34.32 -0.92
CA LEU A 429 -21.86 -35.53 -0.97
C LEU A 429 -22.58 -36.74 -0.38
N GLN A 430 -23.27 -36.57 0.75
CA GLN A 430 -24.06 -37.63 1.37
C GLN A 430 -25.18 -38.12 0.44
N LYS A 431 -25.87 -37.19 -0.25
CA LYS A 431 -27.01 -37.52 -1.11
C LYS A 431 -26.62 -38.18 -2.45
N TYR A 432 -25.49 -37.78 -3.04
CA TYR A 432 -25.11 -38.22 -4.39
C TYR A 432 -24.01 -39.29 -4.42
N PHE A 433 -23.20 -39.42 -3.38
CA PHE A 433 -22.04 -40.33 -3.39
C PHE A 433 -22.05 -41.43 -2.33
N LYS A 434 -23.08 -41.52 -1.47
CA LYS A 434 -23.16 -42.53 -0.38
C LYS A 434 -21.86 -42.63 0.45
N LEU A 435 -21.14 -41.52 0.63
CA LEU A 435 -20.00 -41.44 1.53
C LEU A 435 -20.57 -41.25 2.94
N TYR A 436 -20.78 -42.38 3.63
CA TYR A 436 -20.96 -42.40 5.07
C TYR A 436 -19.56 -42.16 5.67
N GLU A 437 -19.40 -41.05 6.38
CA GLU A 437 -18.17 -40.57 7.05
C GLU A 437 -17.28 -39.62 6.22
N CYS A 438 -17.50 -38.32 6.43
CA CYS A 438 -16.52 -37.25 6.33
C CYS A 438 -16.76 -36.26 7.47
#